data_AF-A0A972XJS5-F1
#
_entry.id   AF-A0A972XJS5-F1
#
_cell.length_a   1.000
_cell.length_b   1.000
_cell.length_c   1.000
_cell.angle_alpha   90.00
_cell.angle_beta   90.00
_cell.angle_gamma   90.00
#
_symmetry.space_group_name_H-M   'P 1'
#
loop_
_entity.id
_entity.type
_entity.pdbx_description
1 polymer ?
#
loop_
_entity_poly.entity_id
_entity_poly.type
_entity_poly.pdbx_seq_one_letter_code
_entity_poly.pdbx_strand_id
1 'polypeptide(L)'
;MNLRTIVESMHGGSAALASARLRRNVLRALDEGMEASGISQAELARRLGRSRSAVSQVLTGDGNLRVERLAEYLEAMGCELVVSVGVADGPSTSAPIQREPSEHSAARPRSG
;
A
#
# COMPACT_ATOMS: atom_id res chain seq x y z
N MET A 1 -41.32 -6.08 -11.61
CA MET A 1 -39.85 -5.87 -11.57
C MET A 1 -39.57 -4.88 -10.43
N ASN A 2 -38.75 -5.23 -9.45
CA ASN A 2 -38.62 -4.50 -8.18
C ASN A 2 -37.28 -3.74 -8.10
N LEU A 3 -37.26 -2.58 -7.45
CA LEU A 3 -36.11 -1.66 -7.35
C LEU A 3 -34.86 -2.33 -6.75
N ARG A 4 -35.06 -3.30 -5.84
CA ARG A 4 -33.98 -4.12 -5.26
C ARG A 4 -33.20 -4.90 -6.31
N THR A 5 -33.89 -5.51 -7.26
CA THR A 5 -33.28 -6.33 -8.31
C THR A 5 -32.46 -5.47 -9.29
N ILE A 6 -32.84 -4.20 -9.47
CA ILE A 6 -32.12 -3.25 -10.33
C ILE A 6 -30.79 -2.86 -9.68
N VAL A 7 -30.80 -2.56 -8.38
CA VAL A 7 -29.58 -2.20 -7.62
C VAL A 7 -28.62 -3.40 -7.53
N GLU A 8 -29.15 -4.62 -7.33
CA GLU A 8 -28.36 -5.85 -7.35
C GLU A 8 -27.74 -6.11 -8.73
N SER A 9 -28.44 -5.75 -9.81
CA SER A 9 -27.95 -5.90 -11.19
C SER A 9 -26.95 -4.81 -11.65
N MET A 10 -26.65 -3.81 -10.80
CA MET A 10 -25.57 -2.84 -11.02
C MET A 10 -24.21 -3.44 -10.65
N HIS A 11 -23.82 -4.50 -11.36
CA HIS A 11 -22.56 -5.23 -11.19
C HIS A 11 -21.30 -4.34 -11.35
N GLY A 12 -21.42 -3.15 -11.97
CA GLY A 12 -20.34 -2.18 -12.08
C GLY A 12 -19.96 -1.46 -10.77
N GLY A 13 -20.91 -1.28 -9.84
CA GLY A 13 -20.66 -0.57 -8.58
C GLY A 13 -19.80 -1.36 -7.61
N SER A 14 -20.06 -2.66 -7.50
CA SER A 14 -19.30 -3.58 -6.64
C SER A 14 -17.85 -3.74 -7.15
N ALA A 15 -17.67 -3.95 -8.46
CA ALA A 15 -16.34 -4.06 -9.07
C ALA A 15 -15.53 -2.74 -8.96
N ALA A 16 -16.16 -1.58 -9.18
CA ALA A 16 -15.50 -0.29 -9.02
C ALA A 16 -15.06 -0.05 -7.57
N LEU A 17 -15.90 -0.39 -6.59
CA LEU A 17 -15.58 -0.27 -5.17
C LEU A 17 -14.44 -1.22 -4.76
N ALA A 18 -14.47 -2.46 -5.24
CA ALA A 18 -13.41 -3.44 -5.01
C ALA A 18 -12.07 -2.95 -5.58
N SER A 19 -12.07 -2.45 -6.81
CA SER A 19 -10.90 -1.85 -7.45
C SER A 19 -10.36 -0.64 -6.67
N ALA A 20 -11.25 0.26 -6.24
CA ALA A 20 -10.87 1.42 -5.43
C ALA A 20 -10.25 1.02 -4.08
N ARG A 21 -10.80 0.00 -3.40
CA ARG A 21 -10.25 -0.53 -2.15
C ARG A 21 -8.87 -1.14 -2.36
N LEU A 22 -8.69 -1.97 -3.40
CA LEU A 22 -7.41 -2.57 -3.74
C LEU A 22 -6.37 -1.48 -4.04
N ARG A 23 -6.71 -0.50 -4.88
CA ARG A 23 -5.85 0.65 -5.19
C ARG A 23 -5.41 1.37 -3.93
N ARG A 24 -6.35 1.71 -3.03
CA ARG A 24 -6.03 2.35 -1.75
C ARG A 24 -5.07 1.51 -0.90
N ASN A 25 -5.28 0.20 -0.84
CA ASN A 25 -4.40 -0.69 -0.07
C ASN A 25 -2.99 -0.76 -0.66
N VAL A 26 -2.85 -0.79 -1.98
CA VAL A 26 -1.56 -0.78 -2.66
C VAL A 26 -0.82 0.54 -2.45
N LEU A 27 -1.51 1.69 -2.59
CA LEU A 27 -0.91 3.00 -2.35
C LEU A 27 -0.46 3.16 -0.89
N ARG A 28 -1.27 2.67 0.07
CA ARG A 28 -0.87 2.66 1.47
C ARG A 28 0.38 1.82 1.71
N ALA A 29 0.50 0.65 1.08
CA ALA A 29 1.70 -0.18 1.20
C ALA A 29 2.96 0.49 0.63
N LEU A 30 2.82 1.28 -0.45
CA LEU A 30 3.93 2.09 -0.97
C LEU A 30 4.36 3.19 0.01
N ASP A 31 3.39 3.85 0.65
CA ASP A 31 3.64 4.89 1.65
C ASP A 31 4.33 4.31 2.89
N GLU A 32 3.80 3.20 3.42
CA GLU A 32 4.41 2.44 4.51
C GLU A 32 5.84 1.97 4.15
N GLY A 33 6.07 1.55 2.90
CA GLY A 33 7.40 1.21 2.40
C GLY A 33 8.36 2.40 2.34
N MET A 34 7.89 3.57 1.89
CA MET A 34 8.66 4.81 1.89
C MET A 34 9.08 5.20 3.31
N GLU A 35 8.16 5.16 4.28
CA GLU A 35 8.45 5.43 5.68
C GLU A 35 9.45 4.44 6.26
N ALA A 36 9.25 3.13 6.04
CA ALA A 36 10.11 2.08 6.58
C ALA A 36 11.54 2.11 6.00
N SER A 37 11.68 2.49 4.72
CA SER A 37 12.98 2.59 4.06
C SER A 37 13.82 3.79 4.54
N GLY A 38 13.19 4.81 5.12
CA GLY A 38 13.85 6.05 5.55
C GLY A 38 14.45 6.89 4.42
N ILE A 39 14.16 6.58 3.15
CA ILE A 39 14.71 7.32 2.00
C ILE A 39 13.75 8.43 1.54
N SER A 40 14.29 9.48 0.93
CA SER A 40 13.45 10.52 0.31
C SER A 40 12.88 10.08 -1.05
N GLN A 41 11.80 10.70 -1.51
CA GLN A 41 11.32 10.47 -2.88
C GLN A 41 12.35 10.83 -3.96
N ALA A 42 13.24 11.79 -3.68
CA ALA A 42 14.33 12.14 -4.59
C ALA A 42 15.40 11.03 -4.66
N GLU A 43 15.68 10.39 -3.52
CA GLU A 43 16.54 9.22 -3.44
C GLU A 43 15.95 8.05 -4.22
N LEU A 44 14.66 7.76 -4.00
CA LEU A 44 13.94 6.70 -4.72
C LEU A 44 13.95 6.95 -6.23
N ALA A 45 13.68 8.19 -6.65
CA ALA A 45 13.74 8.57 -8.07
C ALA A 45 15.13 8.31 -8.68
N ARG A 46 16.20 8.63 -7.94
CA ARG A 46 17.58 8.37 -8.37
C ARG A 46 17.86 6.87 -8.50
N ARG A 47 17.44 6.05 -7.53
CA ARG A 47 17.60 4.59 -7.57
C ARG A 47 16.87 3.95 -8.75
N LEU A 48 15.68 4.43 -9.06
CA LEU A 48 14.85 3.95 -10.16
C LEU A 48 15.26 4.51 -11.54
N GLY A 49 16.18 5.49 -11.59
CA GLY A 49 16.50 6.22 -12.83
C GLY A 49 15.29 6.98 -13.40
N ARG A 50 14.38 7.47 -12.54
CA ARG A 50 13.15 8.18 -12.93
C ARG A 50 13.13 9.62 -12.45
N SER A 51 12.22 10.42 -13.01
CA SER A 51 11.99 11.78 -12.51
C SER A 51 11.23 11.76 -11.19
N ARG A 52 11.47 12.78 -10.35
CA ARG A 52 10.72 12.95 -9.09
C ARG A 52 9.21 13.11 -9.33
N SER A 53 8.83 13.74 -10.45
CA SER A 53 7.42 13.88 -10.85
C SER A 53 6.77 12.51 -11.14
N ALA A 54 7.47 11.63 -11.86
CA ALA A 54 6.98 10.28 -12.14
C ALA A 54 6.85 9.43 -10.86
N VAL A 55 7.78 9.59 -9.90
CA VAL A 55 7.66 8.96 -8.58
C VAL A 55 6.47 9.50 -7.80
N SER A 56 6.31 10.83 -7.75
CA SER A 56 5.19 11.48 -7.07
C SER A 56 3.84 11.03 -7.62
N GLN A 57 3.67 11.00 -8.95
CA GLN A 57 2.44 10.52 -9.60
C GLN A 57 2.08 9.09 -9.20
N VAL A 58 3.07 8.20 -9.10
CA VAL A 58 2.83 6.83 -8.66
C VAL A 58 2.36 6.78 -7.20
N LEU A 59 3.04 7.53 -6.31
CA LEU A 59 2.73 7.53 -4.88
C LEU A 59 1.39 8.20 -4.56
N THR A 60 1.02 9.25 -5.28
CA THR A 60 -0.30 9.89 -5.14
C THR A 60 -1.42 9.10 -5.84
N GLY A 61 -1.06 8.05 -6.57
CA GLY A 61 -2.00 7.24 -7.30
C GLY A 61 -2.64 8.00 -8.45
N ASP A 62 -1.87 8.78 -9.19
CA ASP A 62 -2.28 9.33 -10.48
C ASP A 62 -1.79 8.37 -11.59
N GLY A 63 -2.72 7.61 -12.19
CA GLY A 63 -2.43 6.66 -13.28
C GLY A 63 -2.69 5.18 -13.01
N ASN A 64 -2.36 4.34 -14.00
CA ASN A 64 -2.50 2.87 -13.94
C ASN A 64 -1.19 2.25 -13.44
N LEU A 65 -1.11 1.98 -12.13
CA LEU A 65 0.06 1.32 -11.52
C LEU A 65 0.04 -0.17 -11.88
N ARG A 66 1.06 -0.61 -12.62
CA ARG A 66 1.26 -2.03 -12.93
C ARG A 66 1.98 -2.73 -11.78
N VAL A 67 1.73 -4.03 -11.62
CA VAL A 67 2.34 -4.84 -10.55
C VAL A 67 3.87 -4.86 -10.69
N GLU A 68 4.39 -4.88 -11.91
CA GLU A 68 5.83 -4.84 -12.17
C GLU A 68 6.46 -3.53 -11.64
N ARG A 69 5.78 -2.40 -11.84
CA ARG A 69 6.25 -1.11 -11.32
C ARG A 69 6.17 -1.03 -9.80
N LEU A 70 5.16 -1.64 -9.20
CA LEU A 70 5.06 -1.76 -7.75
C LEU A 70 6.26 -2.56 -7.19
N ALA A 71 6.61 -3.67 -7.84
CA ALA A 71 7.76 -4.48 -7.46
C ALA A 71 9.09 -3.71 -7.58
N GLU A 72 9.31 -2.99 -8.68
CA GLU A 72 10.49 -2.12 -8.86
C GLU A 72 10.63 -1.09 -7.72
N TYR A 73 9.51 -0.47 -7.30
CA TYR A 73 9.53 0.54 -6.24
C TYR A 73 9.87 -0.08 -4.89
N LEU A 74 9.23 -1.20 -4.56
CA LEU A 74 9.48 -1.92 -3.32
C LEU A 74 10.92 -2.42 -3.24
N GLU A 75 11.45 -2.98 -4.33
CA GLU A 75 12.84 -3.43 -4.41
C GLU A 75 13.83 -2.27 -4.23
N ALA A 76 13.61 -1.13 -4.89
CA ALA A 76 14.44 0.07 -4.71
C ALA A 76 14.38 0.66 -3.29
N MET A 77 13.28 0.41 -2.56
CA MET A 77 13.11 0.75 -1.15
C MET A 77 13.70 -0.31 -0.19
N GLY A 78 14.06 -1.49 -0.68
CA GLY A 78 14.48 -2.63 0.16
C GLY A 78 13.31 -3.28 0.92
N CYS A 79 12.10 -3.17 0.38
CA CYS A 79 10.87 -3.70 0.97
C CYS A 79 10.31 -4.87 0.14
N GLU A 80 9.53 -5.71 0.79
CA GLU A 80 8.76 -6.79 0.15
C GLU A 80 7.27 -6.63 0.49
N LEU A 81 6.39 -6.81 -0.50
CA LEU A 81 4.94 -6.79 -0.29
C LEU A 81 4.40 -8.21 -0.15
N VAL A 82 3.83 -8.52 1.01
CA VAL A 82 3.10 -9.76 1.26
C VAL A 82 1.60 -9.54 1.06
N VAL A 83 0.98 -10.32 0.18
CA VAL A 83 -0.45 -10.24 -0.13
C VAL A 83 -1.18 -11.46 0.42
N SER A 84 -2.33 -11.24 1.06
CA SER A 84 -3.25 -12.29 1.50
C SER A 84 -4.65 -12.04 0.95
N VAL A 85 -5.41 -13.11 0.75
CA VAL A 85 -6.79 -13.07 0.24
C VAL A 85 -7.74 -13.48 1.36
N GLY A 86 -8.76 -12.67 1.60
CA GLY A 86 -9.85 -12.97 2.55
C GLY A 86 -11.20 -13.04 1.85
N VAL A 87 -12.16 -13.72 2.48
CA VAL A 87 -13.55 -13.74 2.02
C VAL A 87 -14.20 -12.40 2.36
N ALA A 88 -14.89 -11.80 1.39
CA ALA A 88 -15.57 -10.52 1.57
C ALA A 88 -16.94 -10.71 2.23
N ASP A 89 -16.97 -11.12 3.50
CA ASP A 89 -18.21 -11.27 4.27
C ASP A 89 -18.57 -9.93 4.94
N GLY A 90 -19.48 -9.16 4.32
CA GLY A 90 -20.06 -7.94 4.89
C GLY A 90 -19.07 -6.77 5.09
N PRO A 91 -19.50 -5.63 5.68
CA PRO A 91 -18.66 -4.44 5.81
C PRO A 91 -17.52 -4.71 6.81
N SER A 92 -16.40 -5.22 6.29
CA SER A 92 -15.18 -5.49 7.05
C SER A 92 -14.52 -4.18 7.46
N THR A 93 -14.67 -3.86 8.74
CA THR A 93 -13.85 -2.94 9.52
C THR A 93 -12.58 -3.68 9.96
N SER A 94 -11.67 -3.97 9.04
CA SER A 94 -10.36 -4.50 9.41
C SER A 94 -9.44 -3.32 9.73
N ALA A 95 -9.35 -3.00 11.03
CA ALA A 95 -8.35 -2.08 11.58
C ALA A 95 -6.93 -2.64 11.33
N PRO A 96 -5.93 -1.77 11.16
CA PRO A 96 -4.56 -2.21 10.90
C PRO A 96 -3.97 -2.93 12.12
N ILE A 97 -3.08 -3.86 11.81
CA ILE A 97 -2.29 -4.67 12.75
C ILE A 97 -1.41 -3.70 13.55
N GLN A 98 -1.73 -3.51 14.84
CA GLN A 98 -0.84 -2.80 15.75
C GLN A 98 0.41 -3.66 15.92
N ARG A 99 1.54 -3.20 15.36
CA ARG A 99 2.86 -3.65 15.80
C ARG A 99 3.22 -2.78 16.99
N GLU A 100 3.10 -3.36 18.18
CA GLU A 100 3.78 -2.83 19.37
C GLU A 100 5.27 -2.62 19.02
N PRO A 101 5.83 -1.42 19.21
CA PRO A 101 7.27 -1.24 19.14
C PRO A 101 7.87 -2.06 20.26
N SER A 102 8.51 -3.18 19.91
CA SER A 102 9.26 -3.96 20.88
C SER A 102 10.40 -3.10 21.40
N GLU A 103 10.24 -2.58 22.62
CA GLU A 103 11.29 -2.01 23.45
C GLU A 103 12.37 -3.08 23.68
N HIS A 104 13.31 -3.21 22.75
CA HIS A 104 14.53 -3.99 22.92
C HIS A 104 15.70 -3.29 22.23
N SER A 105 15.91 -2.02 22.58
CA SER A 105 17.20 -1.36 22.36
C SER A 105 17.42 -0.24 23.36
N ALA A 106 17.50 -0.60 24.65
CA ALA A 106 18.06 0.27 25.68
C ALA A 106 18.51 -0.57 26.88
N ALA A 107 19.72 -1.12 26.84
CA ALA A 107 20.61 -1.23 28.01
C ALA A 107 21.92 -1.97 27.66
N ARG A 108 22.94 -1.20 27.31
CA ARG A 108 24.29 -1.29 27.90
C ARG A 108 25.05 -0.04 27.46
N PRO A 109 25.85 0.62 28.33
CA PRO A 109 26.88 -0.07 29.11
C PRO A 109 27.16 0.52 30.52
N ARG A 110 28.20 -0.07 31.16
CA ARG A 110 28.97 0.36 32.36
C ARG A 110 28.35 -0.13 33.68
N SER A 111 29.09 -0.66 34.66
CA SER A 111 30.51 -0.57 35.00
C SER A 111 30.81 -1.61 36.07
N GLY A 112 31.98 -2.25 35.99
CA GLY A 112 32.57 -3.15 36.99
C GLY A 112 34.00 -3.46 36.57
#